data_AF-B3KR40-F1
#
_entry.id   AF-B3KR40-F1
#
_cell.length_a   1.000
_cell.length_b   1.000
_cell.length_c   1.000
_cell.angle_alpha   90.00
_cell.angle_beta   90.00
_cell.angle_gamma   90.00
#
_symmetry.space_group_name_H-M   'P 1'
#
loop_
_entity.id
_entity.type
_entity.pdbx_description
1 polymer ?
#
loop_
_entity_poly.entity_id
_entity_poly.type
_entity_poly.pdbx_seq_one_letter_code
_entity_poly.pdbx_strand_id
1 'polypeptide(L)'
;MYAFPRIFIPAKAVEAAQAHQMAPDMFYCMKLLEETGICVVPGSGFGQREGTYHFRMTILPPVEKLKTVLQKVKDFHINFLEKYA
;
A
#
# COMPACT_ATOMS: atom_id res chain seq x y z
N MET A 1 -3.69 14.26 11.12
CA MET A 1 -4.29 14.39 9.78
C MET A 1 -3.80 13.25 8.91
N TYR A 2 -4.69 12.57 8.20
CA TYR A 2 -4.40 11.34 7.46
C TYR A 2 -4.95 11.41 6.04
N ALA A 3 -4.28 10.74 5.11
CA ALA A 3 -4.83 10.40 3.81
C ALA A 3 -5.19 8.90 3.79
N PHE A 4 -6.22 8.53 3.03
CA PHE A 4 -6.70 7.16 2.88
C PHE A 4 -6.89 6.78 1.40
N PRO A 5 -5.80 6.75 0.61
CA PRO A 5 -5.88 6.41 -0.81
C PRO A 5 -6.40 4.99 -1.05
N ARG A 6 -7.22 4.86 -2.09
CA ARG A 6 -7.55 3.56 -2.69
C ARG A 6 -6.40 3.11 -3.59
N ILE A 7 -6.08 1.82 -3.55
CA ILE A 7 -5.11 1.19 -4.43
C ILE A 7 -5.77 0.08 -5.24
N PHE A 8 -5.23 -0.14 -6.45
CA PHE A 8 -5.54 -1.32 -7.23
C PHE A 8 -4.53 -2.42 -6.91
N ILE A 9 -5.04 -3.62 -6.60
CA ILE A 9 -4.23 -4.81 -6.33
C ILE A 9 -4.60 -5.87 -7.37
N PRO A 10 -3.66 -6.27 -8.26
CA PRO A 10 -3.91 -7.30 -9.27
C PRO A 10 -4.26 -8.67 -8.66
N ALA A 11 -4.92 -9.53 -9.45
CA ALA A 11 -5.34 -10.86 -9.00
C ALA A 11 -4.17 -11.72 -8.48
N LYS A 12 -3.01 -11.71 -9.18
CA LYS A 12 -1.82 -12.47 -8.73
C LYS A 12 -1.30 -11.99 -7.37
N ALA A 13 -1.42 -10.70 -7.08
CA ALA A 13 -1.06 -10.16 -5.76
C ALA A 13 -2.07 -10.57 -4.67
N VAL A 14 -3.36 -10.69 -5.02
CA VAL A 14 -4.38 -11.22 -4.11
C VAL A 14 -4.10 -12.69 -3.77
N GLU A 15 -3.78 -13.50 -4.78
CA GLU A 15 -3.39 -14.91 -4.59
C GLU A 15 -2.12 -15.04 -3.74
N ALA A 16 -1.10 -14.22 -4.01
CA ALA A 16 0.13 -14.18 -3.22
C ALA A 16 -0.17 -13.81 -1.75
N ALA A 17 -1.03 -12.81 -1.52
CA ALA A 17 -1.44 -12.42 -0.17
C ALA A 17 -2.13 -13.59 0.57
N GLN A 18 -3.01 -14.33 -0.10
CA GLN A 18 -3.68 -15.51 0.45
C GLN A 18 -2.68 -16.63 0.80
N ALA A 19 -1.67 -16.88 -0.06
CA ALA A 19 -0.62 -17.85 0.23
C ALA A 19 0.20 -17.47 1.47
N HIS A 20 0.32 -16.17 1.77
CA HIS A 20 0.93 -15.64 2.99
C HIS A 20 -0.04 -15.48 4.17
N GLN A 21 -1.30 -15.90 4.04
CA GLN A 21 -2.36 -15.73 5.04
C GLN A 21 -2.58 -14.26 5.44
N MET A 22 -2.41 -13.35 4.49
CA MET A 22 -2.58 -11.91 4.68
C MET A 22 -3.76 -11.37 3.88
N ALA A 23 -4.40 -10.32 4.40
CA ALA A 23 -5.29 -9.49 3.58
C ALA A 23 -4.48 -8.83 2.44
N PRO A 24 -5.07 -8.62 1.25
CA PRO A 24 -4.31 -8.09 0.10
C PRO A 24 -3.66 -6.73 0.35
N ASP A 25 -4.31 -5.85 1.10
CA ASP A 25 -3.76 -4.55 1.47
C ASP A 25 -2.67 -4.64 2.54
N MET A 26 -2.77 -5.59 3.49
CA MET A 26 -1.71 -5.91 4.43
C MET A 26 -0.46 -6.39 3.68
N PHE A 27 -0.63 -7.28 2.70
CA PHE A 27 0.47 -7.74 1.85
C PHE A 27 1.14 -6.59 1.09
N TYR A 28 0.35 -5.70 0.48
CA TYR A 28 0.87 -4.49 -0.17
C TYR A 28 1.65 -3.60 0.80
N CYS A 29 1.11 -3.33 1.98
CA CYS A 29 1.74 -2.48 3.00
C CYS A 29 3.05 -3.09 3.52
N MET A 30 3.11 -4.42 3.70
CA MET A 30 4.32 -5.12 4.10
C MET A 30 5.40 -5.03 3.01
N LYS A 31 5.04 -5.20 1.74
CA LYS A 31 5.99 -5.05 0.63
C LYS A 31 6.52 -3.62 0.51
N LEU A 32 5.66 -2.61 0.66
CA LEU A 32 6.09 -1.21 0.70
C LEU A 32 7.09 -0.97 1.83
N LEU A 33 6.82 -1.50 3.02
CA LEU A 33 7.72 -1.39 4.16
C LEU A 33 9.07 -2.07 3.91
N GLU A 34 9.06 -3.31 3.42
CA GLU A 34 10.26 -4.10 3.14
C GLU A 34 11.15 -3.45 2.07
N GLU A 35 10.56 -2.89 1.01
CA GLU A 35 11.31 -2.35 -0.13
C GLU A 35 11.76 -0.90 0.07
N THR A 36 10.98 -0.07 0.77
CA THR A 36 11.24 1.37 0.85
C THR A 36 11.46 1.90 2.27
N GLY A 37 11.19 1.09 3.29
CA GLY A 37 11.20 1.50 4.69
C GLY A 37 10.01 2.39 5.08
N ILE A 38 8.97 2.49 4.25
CA ILE A 38 7.81 3.34 4.51
C ILE A 38 6.72 2.53 5.22
N CYS A 39 6.43 2.90 6.46
CA CYS A 39 5.36 2.27 7.25
C CYS A 39 4.03 2.99 7.06
N VAL A 40 3.02 2.25 6.60
CA VAL A 40 1.62 2.69 6.46
C VAL A 40 0.70 1.66 7.11
N VAL A 41 -0.56 2.03 7.34
CA VAL A 41 -1.53 1.13 7.99
C VAL A 41 -2.49 0.56 6.94
N PRO A 42 -2.68 -0.76 6.85
CA PRO A 42 -3.60 -1.36 5.87
C PRO A 42 -5.07 -0.98 6.14
N GLY A 43 -5.85 -0.85 5.07
CA GLY A 43 -7.26 -0.47 5.11
C GLY A 43 -8.19 -1.49 5.75
N SER A 44 -7.81 -2.77 5.78
CA SER A 44 -8.55 -3.90 6.32
C SER A 44 -8.83 -3.75 7.82
N GLY A 45 -7.98 -3.03 8.55
CA GLY A 45 -8.22 -2.66 9.95
C GLY A 45 -9.28 -1.57 10.16
N PHE A 46 -9.82 -0.97 9.10
CA PHE A 46 -10.74 0.18 9.16
C PHE A 46 -12.14 -0.11 8.58
N GLY A 47 -12.45 -1.36 8.23
CA GLY A 47 -13.77 -1.70 7.67
C GLY A 47 -13.99 -1.18 6.25
N GLN A 48 -12.95 -1.20 5.41
CA GLN A 48 -13.07 -0.81 4.01
C GLN A 48 -14.10 -1.65 3.23
N ARG A 49 -14.69 -1.08 2.18
CA ARG A 49 -15.68 -1.77 1.33
C ARG A 49 -15.07 -3.01 0.67
N GLU A 50 -15.84 -4.10 0.64
CA GLU A 50 -15.44 -5.34 -0.05
C GLU A 50 -15.07 -5.10 -1.52
N GLY A 51 -14.02 -5.79 -1.99
CA GLY A 51 -13.46 -5.61 -3.34
C GLY A 51 -12.67 -4.31 -3.53
N THR A 52 -12.46 -3.53 -2.48
CA THR A 52 -11.60 -2.34 -2.50
C THR A 52 -10.49 -2.45 -1.46
N TYR A 53 -9.35 -1.83 -1.77
CA TYR A 53 -8.16 -1.89 -0.95
C TYR A 53 -7.62 -0.49 -0.74
N HIS A 54 -7.15 -0.22 0.47
CA HIS A 54 -6.68 1.09 0.89
C HIS A 54 -5.48 0.96 1.81
N PHE A 55 -4.77 2.06 2.01
CA PHE A 55 -3.87 2.22 3.14
C PHE A 55 -4.03 3.62 3.74
N ARG A 56 -3.68 3.78 5.01
CA ARG A 56 -3.64 5.07 5.70
C ARG A 56 -2.20 5.55 5.83
N MET A 57 -1.95 6.79 5.44
CA MET A 57 -0.67 7.46 5.67
C MET A 57 -0.84 8.80 6.39
N THR A 58 0.22 9.23 7.10
CA THR A 58 0.25 10.57 7.71
C THR A 58 0.65 11.61 6.67
N ILE A 59 0.03 12.79 6.74
CA ILE A 59 0.38 13.96 5.92
C ILE A 59 0.97 15.09 6.77
N LEU A 60 1.51 14.72 7.94
CA LEU A 60 2.12 15.63 8.90
C LEU A 60 3.55 16.08 8.53
N PRO A 61 4.37 15.28 7.80
CA PRO A 61 5.71 15.74 7.42
C PRO A 61 5.68 17.01 6.54
N PRO A 62 6.72 17.84 6.57
CA PRO A 62 6.87 18.97 5.65
C PRO A 62 6.78 18.54 4.18
N VAL A 63 6.30 19.44 3.32
CA VAL A 63 6.03 19.18 1.90
C VAL A 63 7.22 18.55 1.17
N GLU A 64 8.45 19.01 1.42
CA GLU A 64 9.64 18.45 0.78
C GLU A 64 9.89 16.99 1.15
N LYS A 65 9.69 16.62 2.43
CA LYS A 65 9.76 15.21 2.85
C LYS A 65 8.62 14.39 2.25
N LEU A 66 7.42 14.98 2.18
CA LEU A 66 6.26 14.33 1.60
C LEU A 66 6.47 14.03 0.11
N LYS A 67 7.08 14.94 -0.66
CA LYS A 67 7.45 14.69 -2.06
C LYS A 67 8.35 13.47 -2.21
N THR A 68 9.39 13.34 -1.37
CA THR A 68 10.27 12.16 -1.38
C THR A 68 9.52 10.87 -1.06
N VAL A 69 8.64 10.89 -0.05
CA VAL A 69 7.83 9.73 0.33
C VAL A 69 6.88 9.34 -0.81
N LEU A 70 6.16 10.30 -1.38
CA LEU A 70 5.22 10.04 -2.47
C LEU A 70 5.92 9.53 -3.73
N GLN A 71 7.12 10.01 -4.04
CA GLN A 71 7.93 9.49 -5.15
C GLN A 71 8.31 8.02 -4.93
N LYS A 72 8.80 7.67 -3.74
CA LYS A 72 9.10 6.27 -3.39
C LYS A 72 7.87 5.37 -3.45
N VAL A 73 6.72 5.84 -2.95
CA VAL A 73 5.44 5.10 -3.01
C VAL A 73 5.01 4.90 -4.47
N LYS A 74 5.17 5.91 -5.33
CA LYS A 74 4.88 5.80 -6.76
C LYS A 74 5.75 4.74 -7.42
N ASP A 75 7.06 4.81 -7.21
CA ASP A 75 8.01 3.89 -7.85
C ASP A 75 7.78 2.45 -7.38
N PHE A 76 7.57 2.26 -6.07
CA PHE A 76 7.13 0.98 -5.52
C PHE A 76 5.82 0.49 -6.17
N HIS A 77 4.81 1.35 -6.27
CA HIS A 77 3.51 0.96 -6.79
C HIS A 77 3.59 0.50 -8.25
N ILE A 78 4.37 1.21 -9.09
CA ILE A 78 4.58 0.82 -10.49
C ILE A 78 5.26 -0.54 -10.56
N ASN A 79 6.35 -0.74 -9.83
CA ASN A 79 7.07 -2.03 -9.81
C ASN A 79 6.18 -3.17 -9.27
N PHE A 80 5.37 -2.89 -8.26
CA PHE A 80 4.41 -3.84 -7.71
C PHE A 80 3.37 -4.24 -8.77
N LEU A 81 2.85 -3.29 -9.53
CA LEU A 81 1.93 -3.58 -10.63
C LEU A 81 2.61 -4.39 -11.73
N GLU A 82 3.82 -4.04 -12.15
CA GLU A 82 4.57 -4.82 -13.16
C GLU A 82 4.81 -6.27 -12.72
N LYS A 83 5.08 -6.49 -11.43
CA LYS A 83 5.33 -7.82 -10.87
C LYS A 83 4.08 -8.70 -10.79
N TYR A 84 2.91 -8.11 -10.54
CA TYR A 84 1.69 -8.87 -10.23
C TYR A 84 0.54 -8.68 -11.23
N ALA A 85 0.65 -7.78 -12.21
CA ALA A 85 -0.31 -7.64 -13.30
C ALA A 85 -0.31 -8.86 -14.24
#